data_AF-A0A7C4VIB6-F1
#
_entry.id   AF-A0A7C4VIB6-F1
#
_cell.length_a   1.000
_cell.length_b   1.000
_cell.length_c   1.000
_cell.angle_alpha   90.00
_cell.angle_beta   90.00
_cell.angle_gamma   90.00
#
_symmetry.space_group_name_H-M   'P 1'
#
loop_
_entity.id
_entity.type
_entity.pdbx_description
1 polymer ?
#
loop_
_entity_poly.entity_id
_entity_poly.type
_entity_poly.pdbx_seq_one_letter_code
_entity_poly.pdbx_strand_id
1 'polypeptide(L)'
;MEIGEKPDVGLDRADMPFGIARAVATTIESEYGTEMRRFLRLQMKVKPITPLTIKLFSSCLALWLNGFKIITASMVENITGFRNRHIINYILHKLCAFRVLLIVRGGNARYYRYLLSENSEIFLNRLNGGTEP
;
A
#
# COMPACT_ATOMS: atom_id res chain seq x y z
N MET A 1 21.16 -1.35 -31.37
CA MET A 1 20.47 -2.00 -30.25
C MET A 1 20.96 -1.28 -29.00
N GLU A 2 20.33 -0.17 -28.66
CA GLU A 2 20.74 0.63 -27.50
C GLU A 2 20.11 0.04 -26.26
N ILE A 3 20.96 -0.41 -25.35
CA ILE A 3 20.59 -0.92 -24.04
C ILE A 3 20.20 0.33 -23.23
N GLY A 4 18.91 0.65 -23.23
CA GLY A 4 18.36 1.73 -22.42
C GLY A 4 18.75 1.54 -20.97
N GLU A 5 19.42 2.56 -20.42
CA GLU A 5 19.85 2.65 -19.04
C GLU A 5 18.73 2.19 -18.10
N LYS A 6 19.04 1.22 -17.23
CA LYS A 6 18.18 0.93 -16.09
C LYS A 6 18.14 2.21 -15.25
N PRO A 7 16.96 2.76 -14.90
CA PRO A 7 16.91 3.79 -13.89
C PRO A 7 17.40 3.15 -12.60
N ASP A 8 18.61 3.54 -12.20
CA ASP A 8 19.14 3.31 -10.88
C ASP A 8 18.27 4.11 -9.93
N VAL A 9 17.24 3.46 -9.38
CA VAL A 9 16.35 4.08 -8.40
C VAL A 9 17.10 4.06 -7.07
N GLY A 10 18.11 4.92 -6.99
CA GLY A 10 18.73 5.37 -5.75
C GLY A 10 17.64 6.03 -4.90
N LEU A 11 16.84 5.21 -4.23
CA LEU A 11 16.00 5.63 -3.12
C LEU A 11 16.93 5.75 -1.91
N ASP A 12 17.78 6.78 -1.96
CA ASP A 12 18.59 7.18 -0.83
C ASP A 12 17.67 7.42 0.36
N ARG A 13 17.97 6.70 1.43
CA ARG A 13 17.22 6.65 2.69
C ARG A 13 17.18 8.01 3.43
N ALA A 14 17.81 9.05 2.89
CA ALA A 14 18.12 10.28 3.60
C ALA A 14 17.01 11.36 3.51
N ASP A 15 16.20 11.41 2.45
CA ASP A 15 15.20 12.48 2.25
C ASP A 15 13.75 11.98 2.18
N MET A 16 13.49 10.74 2.61
CA MET A 16 12.16 10.13 2.48
C MET A 16 11.21 10.65 3.59
N PRO A 17 10.10 11.35 3.28
CA PRO A 17 9.18 11.92 4.29
C PRO A 17 8.27 10.85 4.90
N PHE A 18 8.84 9.74 5.37
CA PHE A 18 8.10 8.67 6.05
C PHE A 18 7.37 9.16 7.29
N GLY A 19 7.82 10.26 7.91
CA GLY A 19 7.08 10.94 8.98
C GLY A 19 5.71 11.46 8.51
N ILE A 20 5.67 12.11 7.35
CA ILE A 20 4.42 12.61 6.74
C ILE A 20 3.54 11.43 6.34
N ALA A 21 4.10 10.43 5.64
CA ALA A 21 3.35 9.23 5.25
C ALA A 21 2.79 8.47 6.46
N ARG A 22 3.51 8.46 7.59
CA ARG A 22 3.03 7.87 8.85
C ARG A 22 1.91 8.68 9.50
N ALA A 23 2.03 10.00 9.52
CA ALA A 23 0.95 10.87 9.99
C ALA A 23 -0.32 10.66 9.16
N VAL A 24 -0.19 10.71 7.82
CA VAL A 24 -1.29 10.46 6.88
C VAL A 24 -1.90 9.06 7.07
N ALA A 25 -1.08 8.01 7.23
CA ALA A 25 -1.58 6.67 7.49
C ALA A 25 -2.40 6.58 8.79
N THR A 26 -1.97 7.30 9.82
CA THR A 26 -2.66 7.36 11.12
C THR A 26 -3.99 8.09 11.00
N THR A 27 -4.02 9.23 10.29
CA THR A 27 -5.26 9.96 9.97
C THR A 27 -6.23 9.09 9.19
N ILE A 28 -5.76 8.44 8.12
CA ILE A 28 -6.59 7.54 7.30
C ILE A 28 -7.20 6.42 8.15
N GLU A 29 -6.41 5.79 9.03
CA GLU A 29 -6.90 4.74 9.92
C GLU A 29 -7.94 5.26 10.92
N SER A 30 -7.73 6.43 11.50
CA SER A 30 -8.63 7.05 12.47
C SER A 30 -9.96 7.48 11.85
N GLU A 31 -9.92 8.11 10.68
CA GLU A 31 -11.09 8.73 10.05
C GLU A 31 -11.90 7.72 9.22
N TYR A 32 -11.23 6.76 8.56
CA TYR A 32 -11.86 5.88 7.59
C TYR A 32 -11.68 4.39 7.90
N GLY A 33 -11.23 4.04 9.12
CA GLY A 33 -10.99 2.65 9.54
C GLY A 33 -12.21 1.75 9.38
N THR A 34 -13.42 2.28 9.62
CA THR A 34 -14.68 1.54 9.49
C THR A 34 -15.03 1.27 8.02
N GLU A 35 -14.90 2.28 7.17
CA GLU A 35 -15.15 2.25 5.73
C GLU A 35 -14.17 1.33 5.03
N MET A 36 -12.88 1.44 5.37
CA MET A 36 -11.84 0.51 4.90
C MET A 36 -12.16 -0.92 5.28
N ARG A 37 -12.60 -1.17 6.51
CA ARG A 37 -13.00 -2.51 6.94
C ARG A 37 -14.19 -3.02 6.13
N ARG A 38 -15.17 -2.17 5.82
CA ARG A 38 -16.31 -2.53 4.95
C ARG A 38 -15.84 -2.84 3.52
N PHE A 39 -15.04 -1.97 2.93
CA PHE A 39 -14.45 -2.16 1.60
C PHE A 39 -13.67 -3.48 1.51
N LEU A 40 -12.74 -3.71 2.44
CA LEU A 40 -11.97 -4.95 2.47
C LEU A 40 -12.86 -6.18 2.69
N ARG A 41 -13.96 -6.08 3.47
CA ARG A 41 -14.90 -7.21 3.63
C ARG A 41 -15.55 -7.58 2.30
N LEU A 42 -15.98 -6.57 1.53
CA LEU A 42 -16.59 -6.76 0.21
C LEU A 42 -15.61 -7.42 -0.77
N GLN A 43 -14.34 -7.02 -0.75
CA GLN A 43 -13.32 -7.58 -1.63
C GLN A 43 -12.83 -8.97 -1.18
N MET A 44 -12.58 -9.15 0.12
CA MET A 44 -11.86 -10.32 0.64
C MET A 44 -12.73 -11.56 0.88
N LYS A 45 -14.07 -11.40 0.99
CA LYS A 45 -15.15 -12.40 1.12
C LYS A 45 -15.01 -13.56 2.14
N VAL A 46 -13.81 -13.91 2.64
CA VAL A 46 -13.56 -15.22 3.28
C VAL A 46 -12.51 -15.19 4.41
N LYS A 47 -11.97 -14.03 4.83
CA LYS A 47 -10.98 -13.98 5.95
C LYS A 47 -11.20 -12.83 6.93
N PRO A 48 -10.85 -12.99 8.22
CA PRO A 48 -10.95 -11.92 9.18
C PRO A 48 -9.99 -10.79 8.80
N ILE A 49 -10.55 -9.59 8.63
CA ILE A 49 -9.78 -8.36 8.47
C ILE A 49 -9.32 -7.93 9.86
N THR A 50 -8.03 -8.14 10.12
CA THR A 50 -7.41 -7.79 11.40
C THR A 50 -7.10 -6.29 11.45
N PRO A 51 -6.94 -5.70 12.65
CA PRO A 51 -6.43 -4.33 12.78
C PRO A 51 -5.12 -4.12 12.02
N LEU A 52 -4.22 -5.11 12.05
CA LEU A 52 -2.98 -5.07 11.27
C LEU A 52 -3.22 -5.00 9.75
N THR A 53 -4.27 -5.67 9.24
CA THR A 53 -4.62 -5.58 7.81
C THR A 53 -5.03 -4.16 7.43
N ILE A 54 -5.83 -3.50 8.27
CA ILE A 54 -6.22 -2.10 8.08
C ILE A 54 -4.99 -1.21 8.12
N LYS A 55 -4.18 -1.32 9.17
CA LYS A 55 -2.96 -0.51 9.33
C LYS A 55 -1.99 -0.62 8.14
N LEU A 56 -1.77 -1.84 7.64
CA LEU A 56 -0.92 -2.07 6.47
C LEU A 56 -1.53 -1.49 5.19
N PHE A 57 -2.85 -1.59 5.03
CA PHE A 57 -3.55 -1.00 3.89
C PHE A 57 -3.52 0.53 3.94
N SER A 58 -3.84 1.15 5.09
CA SER A 58 -3.72 2.61 5.30
C SER A 58 -2.32 3.12 4.99
N SER A 59 -1.29 2.35 5.35
CA SER A 59 0.11 2.69 5.03
C SER A 59 0.41 2.65 3.53
N CYS A 60 -0.20 1.72 2.80
CA CYS A 60 -0.08 1.67 1.34
C CYS A 60 -0.78 2.87 0.68
N LEU A 61 -1.97 3.25 1.15
CA LEU A 61 -2.68 4.43 0.67
C LEU A 61 -1.89 5.71 0.95
N ALA A 62 -1.37 5.86 2.16
CA ALA A 62 -0.56 7.01 2.54
C ALA A 62 0.70 7.15 1.68
N LEU A 63 1.39 6.05 1.41
CA LEU A 63 2.52 6.04 0.48
C LEU A 63 2.12 6.56 -0.90
N TRP A 64 1.03 6.05 -1.46
CA TRP A 64 0.57 6.47 -2.80
C TRP A 64 0.19 7.95 -2.83
N LEU A 65 -0.50 8.46 -1.80
CA LEU A 65 -0.87 9.87 -1.66
C LEU A 65 0.36 10.78 -1.52
N ASN A 66 1.45 10.27 -0.97
CA ASN A 66 2.74 10.98 -0.87
C ASN A 66 3.62 10.78 -2.12
N GLY A 67 3.05 10.33 -3.25
CA GLY A 67 3.75 10.20 -4.53
C GLY A 67 4.49 8.88 -4.75
N PHE A 68 4.48 7.95 -3.78
CA PHE A 68 5.09 6.63 -3.95
C PHE A 68 4.18 5.71 -4.74
N LYS A 69 4.27 5.79 -6.07
CA LYS A 69 3.49 4.91 -6.96
C LYS A 69 3.88 3.44 -6.80
N ILE A 70 5.16 3.16 -6.52
CA ILE A 70 5.66 1.82 -6.23
C ILE A 70 5.85 1.65 -4.73
N ILE A 71 5.16 0.67 -4.15
CA ILE A 71 5.18 0.35 -2.73
C ILE A 71 6.01 -0.91 -2.51
N THR A 72 6.82 -0.92 -1.45
CA THR A 72 7.58 -2.11 -1.03
C THR A 72 7.25 -2.47 0.42
N ALA A 73 7.42 -3.74 0.78
CA ALA A 73 7.23 -4.18 2.16
C ALA A 73 8.12 -3.42 3.16
N SER A 74 9.32 -2.99 2.73
CA SER A 74 10.25 -2.23 3.58
C SER A 74 9.73 -0.82 3.88
N MET A 75 9.07 -0.17 2.91
CA MET A 75 8.43 1.14 3.13
C MET A 75 7.26 1.01 4.11
N VAL A 76 6.45 -0.03 3.95
CA VAL A 76 5.31 -0.31 4.85
C VAL A 76 5.80 -0.64 6.26
N GLU A 77 6.88 -1.40 6.40
CA GLU A 77 7.54 -1.67 7.69
C GLU A 77 7.98 -0.38 8.38
N ASN A 78 8.62 0.54 7.65
CA ASN A 78 9.06 1.83 8.20
C ASN A 78 7.88 2.68 8.69
N ILE A 79 6.79 2.74 7.94
CA ILE A 79 5.62 3.54 8.29
C ILE A 79 4.87 2.94 9.48
N THR A 80 4.66 1.62 9.46
CA THR A 80 3.88 0.95 10.51
C THR A 80 4.65 0.73 11.80
N GLY A 81 5.98 0.70 11.74
CA GLY A 81 6.86 0.25 12.82
C GLY A 81 6.82 -1.26 13.07
N PHE A 82 6.10 -2.02 12.26
CA PHE A 82 5.90 -3.46 12.45
C PHE A 82 7.00 -4.27 11.76
N ARG A 83 7.96 -4.79 12.54
CA ARG A 83 9.21 -5.38 12.01
C ARG A 83 9.12 -6.84 11.53
N ASN A 84 7.92 -7.42 11.42
CA ASN A 84 7.76 -8.79 10.90
C ASN A 84 7.46 -8.78 9.39
N ARG A 85 8.54 -8.78 8.60
CA ARG A 85 8.46 -8.70 7.13
C ARG A 85 7.72 -9.88 6.47
N HIS A 86 7.75 -11.07 7.08
CA HIS A 86 7.00 -12.23 6.57
C HIS A 86 5.50 -12.00 6.65
N ILE A 87 5.01 -11.49 7.77
CA ILE A 87 3.59 -11.14 7.95
C ILE A 87 3.20 -9.98 7.04
N ILE A 88 4.04 -8.95 6.90
CA ILE A 88 3.78 -7.84 5.96
C ILE A 88 3.59 -8.39 4.55
N ASN A 89 4.56 -9.15 4.05
CA ASN A 89 4.47 -9.75 2.71
C ASN A 89 3.22 -10.61 2.58
N TYR A 90 2.94 -11.49 3.54
CA TYR A 90 1.74 -12.32 3.52
C TYR A 90 0.44 -11.50 3.37
N ILE A 91 0.33 -10.38 4.10
CA ILE A 91 -0.85 -9.52 4.03
C ILE A 91 -0.90 -8.75 2.71
N LEU A 92 0.21 -8.17 2.25
CA LEU A 92 0.26 -7.46 0.97
C LEU A 92 -0.08 -8.39 -0.21
N HIS A 93 0.42 -9.63 -0.19
CA HIS A 93 0.04 -10.65 -1.19
C HIS A 93 -1.44 -11.00 -1.14
N LYS A 94 -2.05 -11.08 0.05
CA LYS A 94 -3.50 -11.25 0.16
C LYS A 94 -4.24 -10.07 -0.46
N LEU A 95 -3.85 -8.83 -0.15
CA LEU A 95 -4.46 -7.65 -0.76
C LEU A 95 -4.36 -7.70 -2.29
N CYS A 96 -3.30 -8.30 -2.85
CA CYS A 96 -3.20 -8.55 -4.29
C CYS A 96 -4.22 -9.59 -4.79
N ALA A 97 -4.39 -10.70 -4.08
CA ALA A 97 -5.37 -11.73 -4.44
C ALA A 97 -6.81 -11.19 -4.49
N PHE A 98 -7.10 -10.11 -3.77
CA PHE A 98 -8.40 -9.46 -3.72
C PHE A 98 -8.49 -8.21 -4.59
N ARG A 99 -7.55 -8.01 -5.53
CA ARG A 99 -7.53 -6.86 -6.45
C ARG A 99 -7.64 -5.53 -5.69
N VAL A 100 -6.96 -5.43 -4.54
CA VAL A 100 -6.78 -4.19 -3.76
C VAL A 100 -5.41 -3.60 -4.08
N LEU A 101 -4.40 -4.46 -4.18
CA LEU A 101 -3.07 -4.13 -4.68
C LEU A 101 -2.79 -4.92 -5.98
N LEU A 102 -1.78 -4.49 -6.73
CA LEU A 102 -1.25 -5.22 -7.87
C LEU A 102 0.22 -5.51 -7.64
N ILE A 103 0.66 -6.75 -7.91
CA ILE A 103 2.08 -7.09 -7.86
C ILE A 103 2.74 -6.66 -9.16
N VAL A 104 3.80 -5.87 -9.05
CA VAL A 104 4.73 -5.59 -10.15
C VAL A 104 5.94 -6.48 -9.92
N ARG A 105 6.21 -7.41 -10.84
CA ARG A 105 7.42 -8.24 -10.76
C ARG A 105 8.65 -7.34 -10.82
N GLY A 106 9.35 -7.21 -9.70
CA GLY A 106 10.74 -6.79 -9.71
C GLY A 106 11.59 -7.91 -10.32
N GLY A 107 12.60 -7.56 -11.12
CA GLY A 107 13.49 -8.54 -11.76
C GLY A 107 14.26 -9.48 -10.81
N ASN A 108 14.05 -9.36 -9.49
CA ASN A 108 14.61 -10.23 -8.46
C ASN A 108 13.47 -10.76 -7.58
N ALA A 109 13.23 -12.08 -7.60
CA ALA A 109 12.10 -12.77 -6.95
C ALA A 109 12.03 -12.57 -5.41
N ARG A 110 13.06 -12.00 -4.79
CA ARG A 110 13.12 -11.71 -3.36
C ARG A 110 12.45 -10.40 -2.94
N TYR A 111 12.12 -9.52 -3.89
CA TYR A 111 11.54 -8.21 -3.59
C TYR A 111 10.27 -7.95 -4.40
N TYR A 112 9.13 -8.11 -3.75
CA TYR A 112 7.84 -7.73 -4.33
C TYR A 112 7.65 -6.21 -4.29
N ARG A 113 7.18 -5.69 -5.41
CA ARG A 113 6.73 -4.31 -5.58
C ARG A 113 5.23 -4.32 -5.79
N TYR A 114 4.54 -3.34 -5.22
CA TYR A 114 3.09 -3.26 -5.22
C TYR A 114 2.62 -1.92 -5.78
N LEU A 115 1.50 -1.91 -6.49
CA LEU A 115 0.75 -0.71 -6.85
C LEU A 115 -0.63 -0.76 -6.18
N LEU A 116 -1.29 0.39 -6.05
CA LEU A 116 -2.72 0.39 -5.85
C LEU A 116 -3.41 -0.19 -7.08
N SER A 117 -4.44 -0.99 -6.85
CA SER A 117 -5.38 -1.35 -7.91
C SER A 117 -6.37 -0.22 -8.16
N GLU A 118 -7.04 -0.27 -9.30
CA GLU A 118 -8.17 0.60 -9.64
C GLU A 118 -9.26 0.61 -8.55
N ASN A 119 -9.58 -0.54 -7.94
CA ASN A 119 -10.55 -0.61 -6.85
C ASN A 119 -10.14 0.23 -5.64
N SER A 120 -8.84 0.29 -5.33
CA SER A 120 -8.32 1.10 -4.23
C SER A 120 -8.31 2.58 -4.57
N GLU A 121 -8.09 2.94 -5.84
CA GLU A 121 -8.17 4.31 -6.32
C GLU A 121 -9.61 4.83 -6.29
N ILE A 122 -10.58 4.01 -6.75
CA ILE A 122 -12.01 4.31 -6.62
C ILE A 122 -12.40 4.50 -5.16
N PHE A 123 -11.95 3.60 -4.28
CA PHE A 123 -12.18 3.73 -2.84
C PHE A 123 -11.64 5.07 -2.30
N LEU A 124 -10.40 5.44 -2.64
CA LEU A 124 -9.81 6.72 -2.25
C LEU A 124 -10.59 7.93 -2.78
N ASN A 125 -11.01 7.89 -4.05
CA ASN A 125 -11.77 8.99 -4.66
C ASN A 125 -13.12 9.18 -3.97
N ARG A 126 -13.79 8.10 -3.60
CA ARG A 126 -15.05 8.15 -2.82
C ARG A 126 -14.84 8.73 -1.42
N LEU A 127 -13.71 8.45 -0.77
CA LEU A 127 -13.39 9.05 0.54
C LEU A 127 -13.17 10.57 0.46
N ASN A 128 -12.62 11.07 -0.64
CA ASN A 128 -12.38 12.50 -0.87
C ASN A 128 -13.64 13.27 -1.31
N GLY A 129 -14.83 12.68 -1.19
CA GLY A 129 -16.08 13.31 -1.64
C GLY A 129 -16.23 13.37 -3.16
N GLY A 130 -15.39 12.65 -3.92
CA GLY A 130 -15.55 12.51 -5.35
C GLY A 130 -16.75 11.62 -5.67
N THR A 131 -17.72 12.17 -6.41
CA THR A 131 -18.65 11.37 -7.20
C THR A 131 -17.85 10.71 -8.33
N GLU A 132 -18.03 9.39 -8.54
CA GLU A 132 -17.51 8.70 -9.73
C GLU A 132 -17.92 9.47 -11.01
N PRO A 133 -17.12 9.42 -12.10
CA PRO A 133 -17.61 9.81 -13.42
C PRO A 133 -18.79 8.93 -13.87
#